data_AF-A0A0B3RWK4-F1
#
_entry.id   AF-A0A0B3RWK4-F1
#
_cell.length_a   1.000
_cell.length_b   1.000
_cell.length_c   1.000
_cell.angle_alpha   90.00
_cell.angle_beta   90.00
_cell.angle_gamma   90.00
#
_symmetry.space_group_name_H-M   'P 1'
#
loop_
_entity.id
_entity.type
_entity.pdbx_description
1 polymer ?
#
loop_
_entity_poly.entity_id
_entity_poly.type
_entity_poly.pdbx_seq_one_letter_code
_entity_poly.pdbx_strand_id
1 'polypeptide(L)'
;MKHSQHLKETAEDIAVKDRLWSATERELLYFAGRMREEHKPGHDGDTDGQRDVVSAARDRGYPVTLIRFLSAAKRADVMDEAGSERIALYRDKLGLGVSEANRART
;
A
#
# COMPACT_ATOMS: atom_id res chain seq x y z
N MET A 1 18.05 33.77 0.94
CA MET A 1 18.00 32.29 0.91
C MET A 1 16.95 31.83 1.91
N LYS A 2 15.85 31.20 1.46
CA LYS A 2 14.87 30.60 2.38
C LYS A 2 15.43 29.26 2.85
N HIS A 3 16.01 29.23 4.04
CA HIS A 3 16.28 27.96 4.71
C HIS A 3 14.93 27.38 5.13
N SER A 4 14.35 26.50 4.31
CA SER A 4 13.33 25.58 4.79
C SER A 4 14.06 24.63 5.74
N GLN A 5 14.11 24.99 7.02
CA GLN A 5 14.47 24.03 8.06
C GLN A 5 13.33 23.02 8.11
N HIS A 6 13.42 21.97 7.30
CA HIS A 6 12.58 20.80 7.48
C HIS A 6 12.91 20.26 8.88
N LEU A 7 12.00 20.49 9.83
CA LEU A 7 12.07 19.88 11.15
C LEU A 7 12.21 18.38 10.94
N LYS A 8 13.29 17.81 11.46
CA LYS A 8 13.54 16.38 11.39
C LYS A 8 12.53 15.69 12.29
N GLU A 9 11.84 14.69 11.75
CA GLU A 9 10.93 13.88 12.56
C GLU A 9 11.75 13.15 13.62
N THR A 10 11.24 13.13 14.84
CA THR A 10 11.85 12.40 15.95
C THR A 10 11.62 10.89 15.80
N ALA A 11 12.35 10.09 16.57
CA ALA A 11 12.10 8.64 16.62
C ALA A 11 10.66 8.32 17.10
N GLU A 12 10.09 9.17 17.95
CA GLU A 12 8.71 9.03 18.42
C GLU A 12 7.70 9.30 17.29
N ASP A 13 7.91 10.33 16.48
CA ASP A 13 7.07 10.65 15.32
C ASP A 13 7.05 9.48 14.31
N ILE A 14 8.22 8.91 14.04
CA ILE A 14 8.38 7.74 13.15
C ILE A 14 7.61 6.54 13.72
N ALA A 15 7.79 6.23 15.01
CA ALA A 15 7.11 5.11 15.65
C ALA A 15 5.59 5.25 15.67
N VAL A 16 5.07 6.47 15.85
CA VAL A 16 3.63 6.76 15.74
C VAL A 16 3.13 6.51 14.32
N LYS A 17 3.85 7.02 13.31
CA LYS A 17 3.50 6.80 11.90
C LYS A 17 3.52 5.32 11.53
N ASP A 18 4.52 4.56 11.97
CA ASP A 18 4.61 3.12 11.75
C ASP A 18 3.44 2.37 12.41
N ARG A 19 3.10 2.73 13.65
CA ARG A 19 1.96 2.13 14.35
C ARG A 19 0.65 2.37 13.59
N LEU A 20 0.40 3.61 13.18
CA LEU A 20 -0.78 3.99 12.40
C LEU A 20 -0.82 3.28 11.03
N TRP A 21 0.34 3.08 10.42
CA TRP A 21 0.45 2.41 9.12
C TRP A 21 0.22 0.90 9.18
N SER A 22 0.70 0.23 10.23
CA SER A 22 0.74 -1.24 10.30
C SER A 22 -0.60 -1.93 10.07
N ALA A 23 -1.71 -1.36 10.54
CA ALA A 23 -3.05 -1.90 10.28
C ALA A 23 -3.46 -1.72 8.80
N THR A 24 -3.21 -0.52 8.26
CA THR A 24 -3.50 -0.18 6.86
C THR A 24 -2.74 -1.08 5.90
N GLU A 25 -1.45 -1.30 6.14
CA GLU A 25 -0.62 -2.17 5.31
C GLU A 25 -1.14 -3.62 5.29
N ARG A 26 -1.46 -4.17 6.47
CA ARG A 26 -2.02 -5.52 6.58
C ARG A 26 -3.34 -5.66 5.82
N GLU A 27 -4.23 -4.67 5.93
CA GLU A 27 -5.50 -4.69 5.20
C GLU A 27 -5.32 -4.59 3.68
N LEU A 28 -4.40 -3.74 3.19
CA LEU A 28 -4.07 -3.66 1.76
C LEU A 28 -3.57 -5.00 1.23
N LEU A 29 -2.66 -5.65 1.96
CA LEU A 29 -2.11 -6.95 1.59
C LEU A 29 -3.15 -8.07 1.64
N TYR A 30 -4.07 -8.01 2.60
CA TYR A 30 -5.20 -8.92 2.71
C TYR A 30 -6.11 -8.83 1.47
N PHE A 31 -6.56 -7.62 1.11
CA PHE A 31 -7.41 -7.43 -0.06
C PHE A 31 -6.72 -7.83 -1.37
N ALA A 32 -5.44 -7.48 -1.51
CA ALA A 32 -4.64 -7.90 -2.67
C ALA A 32 -4.51 -9.43 -2.77
N GLY A 33 -4.35 -10.10 -1.62
CA GLY A 33 -4.33 -11.56 -1.51
C GLY A 33 -5.65 -12.19 -1.94
N ARG A 34 -6.77 -11.74 -1.37
CA ARG A 34 -8.11 -12.20 -1.75
C ARG A 34 -8.39 -11.96 -3.24
N MET A 35 -8.05 -10.79 -3.77
CA MET A 35 -8.20 -10.47 -5.20
C MET A 35 -7.40 -11.42 -6.10
N ARG A 36 -6.23 -11.88 -5.62
CA ARG A 36 -5.41 -12.89 -6.31
C ARG A 36 -6.06 -14.28 -6.24
N GLU A 37 -6.58 -14.68 -5.10
CA GLU A 37 -7.24 -15.98 -4.91
C GLU A 37 -8.47 -16.14 -5.82
N GLU A 38 -9.26 -15.06 -5.97
CA GLU A 38 -10.46 -15.05 -6.80
C GLU A 38 -10.15 -14.92 -8.32
N HIS A 39 -8.87 -14.77 -8.69
CA HIS A 39 -8.46 -14.67 -10.09
C HIS A 39 -8.54 -16.03 -10.79
N LYS A 40 -9.25 -16.08 -11.91
CA LYS A 40 -9.38 -17.27 -12.76
C LYS A 40 -8.67 -17.04 -14.09
N PRO A 41 -7.55 -17.75 -14.36
CA PRO A 41 -6.87 -17.67 -15.65
C PRO A 41 -7.80 -18.02 -16.80
N GLY A 42 -7.72 -17.28 -17.91
CA GLY A 42 -8.56 -17.50 -19.09
C GLY A 42 -10.00 -17.00 -18.96
N HIS A 43 -10.37 -16.35 -17.86
CA HIS A 43 -11.64 -15.66 -17.73
C HIS A 43 -11.50 -14.21 -18.22
N ASP A 44 -12.38 -13.79 -19.14
CA ASP A 44 -12.41 -12.42 -19.63
C ASP A 44 -13.03 -11.49 -18.57
N GLY A 45 -12.18 -10.66 -17.97
CA GLY A 45 -12.58 -9.68 -16.96
C GLY A 45 -12.65 -10.22 -15.53
N ASP A 46 -13.07 -9.34 -14.61
CA ASP A 46 -13.14 -9.63 -13.18
C ASP A 46 -14.24 -10.68 -12.89
N THR A 47 -13.92 -11.69 -12.09
CA THR A 47 -14.92 -12.64 -11.54
C THR A 47 -15.85 -11.94 -10.53
N ASP A 48 -16.97 -12.56 -10.17
CA ASP A 48 -17.83 -12.05 -9.07
C ASP A 48 -17.04 -11.87 -7.77
N GLY A 49 -16.22 -12.86 -7.38
CA GLY A 49 -15.37 -12.76 -6.19
C GLY A 49 -14.37 -11.60 -6.27
N GLN A 50 -13.80 -11.35 -7.45
CA GLN A 50 -12.94 -10.19 -7.68
C GLN A 50 -13.70 -8.86 -7.54
N ARG A 51 -14.93 -8.78 -8.05
CA ARG A 51 -15.82 -7.62 -7.89
C ARG A 51 -16.18 -7.36 -6.43
N ASP A 52 -16.46 -8.41 -5.67
CA ASP A 52 -16.79 -8.31 -4.25
C ASP A 52 -15.60 -7.80 -3.44
N VAL A 53 -14.39 -8.30 -3.71
CA VAL A 53 -13.16 -7.85 -3.06
C VAL A 53 -12.90 -6.37 -3.31
N VAL A 54 -13.03 -5.90 -4.56
CA VAL A 54 -12.81 -4.47 -4.86
C VAL A 54 -13.91 -3.58 -4.29
N SER A 55 -15.16 -4.06 -4.20
CA SER A 55 -16.22 -3.32 -3.54
C SER A 55 -15.92 -3.17 -2.05
N ALA A 56 -15.61 -4.26 -1.35
CA ALA A 56 -15.28 -4.24 0.07
C ALA A 56 -14.06 -3.35 0.38
N ALA A 57 -13.04 -3.38 -0.48
CA ALA A 57 -11.87 -2.50 -0.34
C ALA A 57 -12.23 -1.02 -0.54
N ARG A 58 -13.04 -0.71 -1.56
CA ARG A 58 -13.51 0.65 -1.83
C ARG A 58 -14.35 1.18 -0.67
N ASP A 59 -15.21 0.36 -0.10
CA ASP A 59 -16.09 0.75 1.01
C ASP A 59 -15.28 1.04 2.29
N ARG A 60 -14.08 0.46 2.42
CA ARG A 60 -13.07 0.82 3.44
C ARG A 60 -12.19 2.01 3.07
N GLY A 61 -12.42 2.63 1.91
CA GLY A 61 -11.67 3.80 1.44
C GLY A 61 -10.37 3.47 0.71
N TYR A 62 -10.09 2.20 0.40
CA TYR A 62 -8.87 1.83 -0.31
C TYR A 62 -8.96 2.09 -1.83
N PRO A 63 -7.88 2.56 -2.48
CA PRO A 63 -7.87 2.74 -3.93
C PRO A 63 -7.96 1.40 -4.65
N VAL A 64 -9.02 1.19 -5.45
CA VAL A 64 -9.21 -0.04 -6.25
C VAL A 64 -8.02 -0.32 -7.16
N THR A 65 -7.43 0.72 -7.76
CA THR A 65 -6.26 0.60 -8.63
C THR A 65 -5.03 0.08 -7.88
N LEU A 66 -4.86 0.44 -6.60
CA LEU A 66 -3.80 -0.08 -5.76
C LEU A 66 -4.01 -1.57 -5.46
N ILE A 67 -5.23 -1.97 -5.09
CA ILE A 67 -5.55 -3.38 -4.82
C ILE A 67 -5.29 -4.26 -6.05
N ARG A 68 -5.74 -3.81 -7.23
CA ARG A 68 -5.50 -4.53 -8.50
C ARG A 68 -4.01 -4.66 -8.82
N PHE A 69 -3.25 -3.59 -8.64
CA PHE A 69 -1.80 -3.61 -8.85
C PHE A 69 -1.11 -4.60 -7.91
N LEU A 70 -1.38 -4.53 -6.60
CA LEU A 70 -0.77 -5.42 -5.61
C LEU A 70 -1.16 -6.88 -5.85
N SER A 71 -2.41 -7.13 -6.25
CA SER A 71 -2.85 -8.48 -6.65
C SER A 71 -2.07 -8.99 -7.86
N ALA A 72 -1.84 -8.15 -8.88
CA ALA A 72 -1.04 -8.51 -10.04
C ALA A 72 0.43 -8.77 -9.67
N ALA A 73 1.03 -7.92 -8.83
CA ALA A 73 2.39 -8.09 -8.34
C ALA A 73 2.56 -9.42 -7.56
N LYS A 74 1.58 -9.77 -6.71
CA LYS A 74 1.53 -11.07 -6.02
C LYS A 74 1.37 -12.27 -6.95
N ARG A 75 0.73 -12.12 -8.11
CA ARG A 75 0.61 -13.20 -9.11
C ARG A 75 1.90 -13.39 -9.90
N ALA A 76 2.59 -12.30 -10.20
CA ALA A 76 3.84 -12.29 -10.95
C ALA A 76 5.09 -12.52 -10.07
N ASP A 77 4.90 -12.73 -8.76
CA ASP A 77 5.99 -12.92 -7.79
C ASP A 77 6.99 -11.75 -7.72
N VAL A 78 6.50 -10.52 -7.97
CA VAL A 78 7.28 -9.26 -7.95
C VAL A 78 6.80 -8.32 -6.84
N MET A 79 6.18 -8.89 -5.80
CA MET A 79 5.61 -8.12 -4.69
C MET A 79 6.68 -7.34 -3.92
N ASP A 80 7.87 -7.92 -3.76
CA ASP A 80 8.91 -7.37 -2.89
C ASP A 80 9.50 -6.06 -3.40
N GLU A 81 9.62 -5.90 -4.72
CA GLU A 81 10.17 -4.68 -5.34
C GLU A 81 9.04 -3.69 -5.69
N ALA A 82 8.23 -4.03 -6.69
CA ALA A 82 7.21 -3.12 -7.22
C ALA A 82 6.03 -2.91 -6.25
N GLY A 83 5.68 -3.94 -5.47
CA GLY A 83 4.62 -3.86 -4.47
C GLY A 83 4.99 -2.96 -3.31
N SER A 84 6.21 -3.11 -2.77
CA SER A 84 6.73 -2.29 -1.68
C SER A 84 6.83 -0.81 -2.05
N GLU A 85 7.33 -0.48 -3.24
CA GLU A 85 7.38 0.91 -3.72
C GLU A 85 5.97 1.51 -3.79
N ARG A 86 5.00 0.77 -4.32
CA ARG A 86 3.62 1.26 -4.47
C ARG A 86 2.93 1.47 -3.12
N ILE A 87 3.19 0.59 -2.17
CA ILE A 87 2.73 0.70 -0.76
C ILE A 87 3.35 1.93 -0.10
N ALA A 88 4.66 2.16 -0.29
CA ALA A 88 5.35 3.34 0.24
C ALA A 88 4.79 4.65 -0.33
N LEU A 89 4.57 4.73 -1.65
CA LEU A 89 3.94 5.90 -2.28
C LEU A 89 2.54 6.19 -1.75
N TYR A 90 1.76 5.14 -1.47
CA TYR A 90 0.44 5.31 -0.87
C TYR A 90 0.54 5.79 0.59
N ARG A 91 1.48 5.24 1.37
CA ARG A 91 1.79 5.70 2.72
C ARG A 91 2.19 7.18 2.75
N ASP A 92 3.03 7.60 1.80
CA ASP A 92 3.46 8.99 1.64
C ASP A 92 2.27 9.90 1.30
N LYS A 93 1.36 9.47 0.42
CA LYS A 93 0.12 10.20 0.09
C LYS A 93 -0.80 10.41 1.29
N LEU A 94 -0.78 9.50 2.27
CA LEU A 94 -1.52 9.64 3.53
C LEU A 94 -0.79 10.50 4.58
N GLY A 95 0.40 11.03 4.27
CA GLY A 95 1.22 11.80 5.22
C GLY A 95 1.89 10.93 6.29
N LEU A 96 1.81 9.61 6.16
CA LEU A 96 2.42 8.63 7.08
C LEU A 96 3.82 8.20 6.63
N GLY A 97 4.28 8.74 5.49
CA GLY A 97 5.64 8.61 5.00
C GLY A 97 6.68 9.12 5.98
N VAL A 98 7.79 8.41 6.07
CA VAL A 98 9.01 8.90 6.72
C VAL A 98 9.84 9.64 5.68
N SER A 99 10.22 10.88 5.98
CA SER A 99 11.00 11.74 5.08
C SER A 99 12.33 11.11 4.66
N GLU A 100 12.80 11.41 3.43
CA GLU A 100 14.09 10.90 2.91
C GLU A 100 15.28 11.22 3.84
N ALA A 101 15.24 12.38 4.51
CA ALA A 101 16.24 12.79 5.51
C ALA A 101 16.39 11.80 6.69
N ASN A 102 15.37 10.98 6.94
CA ASN A 102 15.34 9.96 7.99
C ASN A 102 15.52 8.53 7.44
N ARG A 103 15.32 8.26 6.14
CA ARG A 103 15.53 6.94 5.51
C ARG A 103 17.02 6.56 5.38
N ALA A 104 17.93 7.53 5.29
CA ALA A 104 19.38 7.27 5.11
C ALA A 104 20.13 6.75 6.36
N ARG A 105 19.45 6.35 7.43
CA ARG A 105 20.07 5.98 8.73
C ARG A 105 19.60 4.65 9.34
N THR A 106 18.62 3.98 8.73
CA THR A 106 18.24 2.59 9.01
C THR A 106 18.91 1.68 8.03
#